data_AF-A0A5N3P8D6-F1
#
_entry.id   AF-A0A5N3P8D6-F1
#
_cell.length_a   1.000
_cell.length_b   1.000
_cell.length_c   1.000
_cell.angle_alpha   90.00
_cell.angle_beta   90.00
_cell.angle_gamma   90.00
#
_symmetry.space_group_name_H-M   'P 1'
#
loop_
_entity.id
_entity.type
_entity.pdbx_description
1 polymer ?
#
loop_
_entity_poly.entity_id
_entity_poly.type
_entity_poly.pdbx_seq_one_letter_code
_entity_poly.pdbx_strand_id
1 'polypeptide(L)'
;MAGPSFYEQFLLELINTERAKVGAQPLAFNSNLLVSSEDHSRWMIASDVFSHTGSGGSAPTDRMKAAGYQFAGSWSSGENIAWASTRAPAGLQDEVQLLHANLMNSAGHKANILNADFREIGIGFETGIYQSWDSAFVTQNFARSGSSSILTGVAFDDKDGDKFYDPGEGLGGVTIRAVSSSGAAYTAMAIASGGYQLDLPTGAYNVTFSGGGVETTTRQVTIGSRNVKLDLIDPNLTRGAAASAVIAGTAKANKLHGTAMADVMKGLGGNDSLYGQSGNDRLDGGTGNDYLSGSVGNDSLLGQSGADRLNGGSGADRLLGGSDADRLIGGAGVDVFIFKGRWGNDRIDDFQNGRDKIDLRGNGLGYVSLKIGRADIDMDGIYDDVLIQANGQTIGVLNRATTLIDRGDFWL
;
A
#
# COMPACT_ATOMS: atom_id res chain seq x y z
N MET A 1 9.74 -13.70 13.00
CA MET A 1 8.79 -13.85 11.89
C MET A 1 8.16 -12.48 11.68
N ALA A 2 7.98 -12.05 10.43
CA ALA A 2 7.25 -10.82 10.16
C ALA A 2 5.78 -11.01 10.64
N GLY A 3 5.18 -9.97 11.19
CA GLY A 3 3.73 -9.98 11.45
C GLY A 3 2.95 -9.82 10.15
N PRO A 4 1.61 -9.95 10.19
CA PRO A 4 0.74 -9.72 9.04
C PRO A 4 1.06 -8.42 8.30
N SER A 5 1.08 -8.49 6.97
CA SER A 5 1.20 -7.34 6.08
C SER A 5 -0.01 -6.40 6.20
N PHE A 6 0.09 -5.21 5.60
CA PHE A 6 -1.02 -4.25 5.56
C PHE A 6 -2.26 -4.80 4.84
N TYR A 7 -2.07 -5.62 3.80
CA TYR A 7 -3.14 -6.25 3.03
C TYR A 7 -3.80 -7.42 3.77
N GLU A 8 -3.01 -8.20 4.52
CA GLU A 8 -3.54 -9.26 5.37
C GLU A 8 -4.36 -8.67 6.52
N GLN A 9 -3.86 -7.60 7.14
CA GLN A 9 -4.61 -6.87 8.15
C GLN A 9 -5.92 -6.32 7.57
N PHE A 10 -5.87 -5.67 6.41
CA PHE A 10 -7.07 -5.17 5.72
C PHE A 10 -8.10 -6.27 5.47
N LEU A 11 -7.64 -7.44 5.00
CA LEU A 11 -8.51 -8.58 4.79
C LEU A 11 -9.12 -9.12 6.10
N LEU A 12 -8.38 -9.11 7.21
CA LEU A 12 -8.92 -9.46 8.52
C LEU A 12 -10.04 -8.49 8.94
N GLU A 13 -9.90 -7.21 8.65
CA GLU A 13 -10.90 -6.18 8.98
C GLU A 13 -12.19 -6.37 8.16
N LEU A 14 -12.06 -6.71 6.87
CA LEU A 14 -13.21 -7.09 6.03
C LEU A 14 -13.92 -8.34 6.61
N ILE A 15 -13.15 -9.38 6.95
CA ILE A 15 -13.68 -10.62 7.55
C ILE A 15 -14.41 -10.34 8.87
N ASN A 16 -13.80 -9.57 9.76
CA ASN A 16 -14.39 -9.26 11.07
C ASN A 16 -15.63 -8.38 10.95
N THR A 17 -15.71 -7.54 9.92
CA THR A 17 -16.93 -6.77 9.58
C THR A 17 -18.07 -7.69 9.18
N GLU A 18 -17.83 -8.68 8.33
CA GLU A 18 -18.85 -9.67 7.95
C GLU A 18 -19.29 -10.53 9.14
N ARG A 19 -18.34 -10.93 10.00
CA ARG A 19 -18.63 -11.69 11.22
C ARG A 19 -19.47 -10.89 12.21
N ALA A 20 -19.21 -9.58 12.35
CA ALA A 20 -20.00 -8.70 13.20
C ALA A 20 -21.48 -8.63 12.76
N LYS A 21 -21.75 -8.60 11.44
CA LYS A 21 -23.12 -8.56 10.89
C LYS A 21 -23.98 -9.76 11.31
N VAL A 22 -23.36 -10.92 11.55
CA VAL A 22 -24.04 -12.15 12.02
C VAL A 22 -23.85 -12.43 13.50
N GLY A 23 -23.22 -11.50 14.24
CA GLY A 23 -22.93 -11.65 15.65
C GLY A 23 -21.94 -12.76 15.96
N ALA A 24 -21.09 -13.18 15.01
CA ALA A 24 -19.96 -14.07 15.24
C ALA A 24 -18.81 -13.31 15.95
N GLN A 25 -18.00 -14.03 16.72
CA GLN A 25 -16.89 -13.38 17.46
C GLN A 25 -15.77 -12.98 16.48
N PRO A 26 -15.04 -11.88 16.72
CA PRO A 26 -13.92 -11.51 15.88
C PRO A 26 -12.82 -12.58 15.91
N LEU A 27 -12.13 -12.73 14.79
CA LEU A 27 -10.93 -13.54 14.66
C LEU A 27 -9.71 -12.72 15.03
N ALA A 28 -8.72 -13.37 15.63
CA ALA A 28 -7.40 -12.82 15.89
C ALA A 28 -6.35 -13.53 15.05
N PHE A 29 -5.25 -12.86 14.72
CA PHE A 29 -4.17 -13.49 13.98
C PHE A 29 -3.42 -14.53 14.84
N ASN A 30 -3.18 -15.71 14.29
CA ASN A 30 -2.24 -16.66 14.90
C ASN A 30 -1.01 -16.82 14.02
N SER A 31 0.18 -16.61 14.59
CA SER A 31 1.45 -16.66 13.86
C SER A 31 1.74 -18.00 13.17
N ASN A 32 1.34 -19.13 13.76
CA ASN A 32 1.53 -20.45 13.14
C ASN A 32 0.56 -20.66 11.98
N LEU A 33 -0.70 -20.20 12.12
CA LEU A 33 -1.66 -20.24 11.01
C LEU A 33 -1.22 -19.31 9.88
N LEU A 34 -0.66 -18.13 10.21
CA LEU A 34 -0.15 -17.16 9.26
C LEU A 34 0.94 -17.79 8.39
N VAL A 35 1.97 -18.37 9.02
CA VAL A 35 3.04 -19.10 8.32
C VAL A 35 2.46 -20.20 7.44
N SER A 36 1.55 -21.03 7.98
CA SER A 36 0.91 -22.10 7.20
C SER A 36 0.13 -21.59 5.99
N SER A 37 -0.49 -20.41 6.08
CA SER A 37 -1.26 -19.81 4.98
C SER A 37 -0.35 -19.18 3.93
N GLU A 38 0.65 -18.40 4.34
CA GLU A 38 1.62 -17.79 3.45
C GLU A 38 2.38 -18.85 2.65
N ASP A 39 2.89 -19.87 3.33
CA ASP A 39 3.63 -20.96 2.69
C ASP A 39 2.76 -21.72 1.67
N HIS A 40 1.46 -21.89 1.96
CA HIS A 40 0.54 -22.55 1.03
C HIS A 40 0.22 -21.68 -0.19
N SER A 41 -0.01 -20.38 0.00
CA SER A 41 -0.17 -19.42 -1.10
C SER A 41 1.08 -19.37 -1.99
N ARG A 42 2.28 -19.24 -1.41
CA ARG A 42 3.55 -19.27 -2.15
C ARG A 42 3.76 -20.59 -2.89
N TRP A 43 3.42 -21.71 -2.26
CA TRP A 43 3.52 -23.04 -2.90
C TRP A 43 2.58 -23.19 -4.09
N MET A 44 1.33 -22.72 -3.99
CA MET A 44 0.34 -22.76 -5.07
C MET A 44 0.84 -21.97 -6.29
N ILE A 45 1.35 -20.76 -6.06
CA ILE A 45 1.98 -19.92 -7.11
C ILE A 45 3.18 -20.64 -7.72
N ALA A 46 4.14 -21.07 -6.90
CA ALA A 46 5.39 -21.66 -7.38
C ALA A 46 5.19 -23.00 -8.11
N SER A 47 4.15 -23.75 -7.76
CA SER A 47 3.84 -25.06 -8.35
C SER A 47 2.84 -24.96 -9.51
N ASP A 48 2.34 -23.77 -9.84
CA ASP A 48 1.28 -23.53 -10.82
C ASP A 48 0.03 -24.40 -10.57
N VAL A 49 -0.38 -24.51 -9.29
CA VAL A 49 -1.52 -25.34 -8.84
C VAL A 49 -2.46 -24.51 -7.96
N PHE A 50 -3.77 -24.74 -8.09
CA PHE A 50 -4.79 -24.19 -7.18
C PHE A 50 -5.54 -25.33 -6.48
N SER A 51 -5.23 -25.59 -5.20
CA SER A 51 -5.70 -26.78 -4.48
C SER A 51 -5.61 -26.62 -2.95
N HIS A 52 -6.57 -27.19 -2.23
CA HIS A 52 -6.50 -27.36 -0.77
C HIS A 52 -5.45 -28.40 -0.35
N THR A 53 -5.23 -29.41 -1.20
CA THR A 53 -4.19 -30.42 -1.03
C THR A 53 -2.86 -29.80 -1.44
N GLY A 54 -1.96 -29.64 -0.47
CA GLY A 54 -0.68 -28.97 -0.64
C GLY A 54 0.45 -29.91 -1.04
N SER A 55 1.69 -29.41 -0.90
CA SER A 55 2.92 -30.16 -1.17
C SER A 55 2.90 -31.54 -0.50
N GLY A 56 3.32 -32.56 -1.26
CA GLY A 56 3.36 -33.96 -0.79
C GLY A 56 2.01 -34.58 -0.47
N GLY A 57 0.89 -33.97 -0.89
CA GLY A 57 -0.46 -34.45 -0.56
C GLY A 57 -0.97 -33.98 0.81
N SER A 58 -0.33 -32.98 1.41
CA SER A 58 -0.68 -32.49 2.76
C SER A 58 -2.08 -31.90 2.82
N ALA A 59 -2.85 -32.25 3.86
CA ALA A 59 -4.10 -31.58 4.17
C ALA A 59 -3.82 -30.22 4.88
N PRO A 60 -4.77 -29.28 4.90
CA PRO A 60 -4.59 -27.99 5.58
C PRO A 60 -4.19 -28.13 7.05
N THR A 61 -4.80 -29.07 7.77
CA THR A 61 -4.48 -29.30 9.19
C THR A 61 -3.09 -29.89 9.42
N ASP A 62 -2.53 -30.61 8.44
CA ASP A 62 -1.15 -31.09 8.51
C ASP A 62 -0.17 -29.93 8.36
N ARG A 63 -0.45 -28.99 7.44
CA ARG A 63 0.34 -27.77 7.26
C ARG A 63 0.29 -26.87 8.50
N MET A 64 -0.91 -26.67 9.07
CA MET A 64 -1.06 -25.89 10.30
C MET A 64 -0.26 -26.52 11.47
N LYS A 65 -0.30 -27.84 11.64
CA LYS A 65 0.52 -28.55 12.66
C LYS A 65 2.01 -28.44 12.38
N ALA A 66 2.42 -28.56 11.12
CA ALA A 66 3.81 -28.43 10.72
C ALA A 66 4.36 -27.03 11.00
N ALA A 67 3.53 -25.99 10.86
CA ALA A 67 3.83 -24.63 11.27
C ALA A 67 3.80 -24.42 12.81
N GLY A 68 3.50 -25.46 13.58
CA GLY A 68 3.52 -25.42 15.05
C GLY A 68 2.16 -25.14 15.71
N TYR A 69 1.07 -25.07 14.95
CA TYR A 69 -0.26 -24.81 15.51
C TYR A 69 -0.77 -25.99 16.33
N GLN A 70 -1.30 -25.70 17.52
CA GLN A 70 -1.87 -26.68 18.43
C GLN A 70 -3.38 -26.51 18.51
N PHE A 71 -4.11 -27.46 17.93
CA PHE A 71 -5.56 -27.49 17.99
C PHE A 71 -6.05 -27.82 19.40
N ALA A 72 -7.12 -27.16 19.85
CA ALA A 72 -7.83 -27.51 21.06
C ALA A 72 -9.30 -27.85 20.75
N GLY A 73 -9.79 -28.94 21.34
CA GLY A 73 -11.13 -29.48 21.06
C GLY A 73 -11.20 -30.29 19.76
N SER A 74 -12.36 -30.88 19.49
CA SER A 74 -12.60 -31.67 18.27
C SER A 74 -12.96 -30.77 17.08
N TRP A 75 -12.31 -31.00 15.93
CA TRP A 75 -12.70 -30.60 14.57
C TRP A 75 -13.27 -29.19 14.37
N SER A 76 -12.48 -28.15 14.68
CA SER A 76 -12.83 -26.75 14.32
C SER A 76 -11.70 -26.08 13.54
N SER A 77 -11.39 -26.63 12.36
CA SER A 77 -10.50 -25.99 11.38
C SER A 77 -11.22 -25.76 10.06
N GLY A 78 -10.87 -24.70 9.34
CA GLY A 78 -11.31 -24.45 7.98
C GLY A 78 -10.18 -23.88 7.14
N GLU A 79 -10.23 -24.09 5.83
CA GLU A 79 -9.37 -23.39 4.88
C GLU A 79 -10.23 -22.80 3.77
N ASN A 80 -9.98 -21.55 3.43
CA ASN A 80 -10.42 -20.98 2.17
C ASN A 80 -9.19 -20.66 1.32
N ILE A 81 -9.31 -20.87 0.02
CA ILE A 81 -8.32 -20.40 -0.97
C ILE A 81 -9.06 -19.62 -2.06
N ALA A 82 -8.44 -18.56 -2.55
CA ALA A 82 -8.90 -17.83 -3.72
C ALA A 82 -7.71 -17.22 -4.46
N TRP A 83 -7.90 -16.97 -5.75
CA TRP A 83 -6.97 -16.20 -6.54
C TRP A 83 -7.70 -15.32 -7.55
N ALA A 84 -7.04 -14.27 -8.01
CA ALA A 84 -7.49 -13.39 -9.08
C ALA A 84 -6.26 -12.83 -9.82
N SER A 85 -6.41 -12.51 -11.10
CA SER A 85 -5.38 -11.76 -11.82
C SER A 85 -5.29 -10.34 -11.30
N THR A 86 -4.09 -9.81 -11.11
CA THR A 86 -3.86 -8.42 -10.68
C THR A 86 -4.15 -7.46 -11.83
N ARG A 87 -4.83 -6.34 -11.58
CA ARG A 87 -5.34 -5.47 -12.66
C ARG A 87 -4.52 -4.22 -12.96
N ALA A 88 -3.56 -3.82 -12.12
CA ALA A 88 -2.74 -2.63 -12.32
C ALA A 88 -1.55 -2.59 -11.33
N PRO A 89 -0.51 -1.77 -11.56
CA PRO A 89 0.65 -1.69 -10.68
C PRO A 89 0.47 -0.87 -9.39
N ALA A 90 -0.70 -0.27 -9.15
CA ALA A 90 -0.95 0.65 -8.02
C ALA A 90 -1.66 -0.04 -6.85
N GLY A 91 -0.88 -0.65 -5.95
CA GLY A 91 -1.40 -1.31 -4.75
C GLY A 91 -2.22 -2.57 -5.04
N LEU A 92 -2.66 -3.26 -3.99
CA LEU A 92 -3.38 -4.53 -4.07
C LEU A 92 -4.69 -4.54 -3.26
N GLN A 93 -5.17 -3.35 -2.85
CA GLN A 93 -6.39 -3.21 -2.05
C GLN A 93 -7.61 -3.73 -2.80
N ASP A 94 -7.74 -3.37 -4.08
CA ASP A 94 -8.82 -3.81 -4.96
C ASP A 94 -8.81 -5.33 -5.16
N GLU A 95 -7.62 -5.95 -5.28
CA GLU A 95 -7.45 -7.40 -5.35
C GLU A 95 -7.87 -8.07 -4.04
N VAL A 96 -7.50 -7.50 -2.89
CA VAL A 96 -7.94 -8.02 -1.58
C VAL A 96 -9.46 -7.95 -1.44
N GLN A 97 -10.09 -6.82 -1.81
CA GLN A 97 -11.55 -6.67 -1.79
C GLN A 97 -12.24 -7.65 -2.75
N LEU A 98 -11.71 -7.82 -3.96
CA LEU A 98 -12.24 -8.74 -4.96
C LEU A 98 -12.17 -10.19 -4.46
N LEU A 99 -11.02 -10.61 -3.93
CA LEU A 99 -10.84 -11.95 -3.35
C LEU A 99 -11.80 -12.18 -2.19
N HIS A 100 -11.93 -11.21 -1.29
CA HIS A 100 -12.87 -11.27 -0.17
C HIS A 100 -14.32 -11.42 -0.65
N ALA A 101 -14.75 -10.57 -1.60
CA ALA A 101 -16.09 -10.61 -2.18
C ALA A 101 -16.39 -11.96 -2.85
N ASN A 102 -15.43 -12.51 -3.60
CA ASN A 102 -15.56 -13.82 -4.22
C ASN A 102 -15.72 -14.95 -3.19
N LEU A 103 -14.95 -14.91 -2.10
CA LEU A 103 -15.09 -15.85 -1.00
C LEU A 103 -16.46 -15.73 -0.32
N MET A 104 -16.95 -14.51 -0.09
CA MET A 104 -18.28 -14.27 0.49
C MET A 104 -19.45 -14.67 -0.43
N ASN A 105 -19.23 -14.70 -1.74
CA ASN A 105 -20.21 -15.17 -2.72
C ASN A 105 -20.24 -16.71 -2.89
N SER A 106 -19.26 -17.42 -2.34
CA SER A 106 -19.22 -18.89 -2.33
C SER A 106 -19.78 -19.44 -1.02
N ALA A 107 -20.80 -20.32 -1.09
CA ALA A 107 -21.48 -20.84 0.09
C ALA A 107 -20.53 -21.56 1.08
N GLY A 108 -19.62 -22.39 0.57
CA GLY A 108 -18.66 -23.12 1.41
C GLY A 108 -17.64 -22.19 2.08
N HIS A 109 -17.10 -21.22 1.33
CA HIS A 109 -16.11 -20.29 1.85
C HIS A 109 -16.72 -19.30 2.85
N LYS A 110 -17.92 -18.78 2.54
CA LYS A 110 -18.72 -17.96 3.44
C LYS A 110 -19.03 -18.68 4.75
N ALA A 111 -19.34 -19.98 4.70
CA ALA A 111 -19.60 -20.78 5.89
C ALA A 111 -18.37 -20.82 6.82
N ASN A 112 -17.16 -20.93 6.27
CA ASN A 112 -15.93 -20.82 7.07
C ASN A 112 -15.74 -19.42 7.66
N ILE A 113 -15.87 -18.37 6.84
CA ILE A 113 -15.70 -16.97 7.29
C ILE A 113 -16.64 -16.61 8.44
N LEU A 114 -17.89 -17.10 8.38
CA LEU A 114 -18.92 -16.78 9.37
C LEU A 114 -19.03 -17.80 10.52
N ASN A 115 -18.20 -18.84 10.53
CA ASN A 115 -18.26 -19.86 11.58
C ASN A 115 -17.89 -19.28 12.94
N ALA A 116 -18.84 -19.28 13.87
CA ALA A 116 -18.69 -18.71 15.20
C ALA A 116 -17.73 -19.50 16.11
N ASP A 117 -17.40 -20.76 15.77
CA ASP A 117 -16.51 -21.60 16.57
C ASP A 117 -15.02 -21.25 16.38
N PHE A 118 -14.67 -20.68 15.22
CA PHE A 118 -13.32 -20.19 14.96
C PHE A 118 -13.01 -18.94 15.80
N ARG A 119 -11.79 -18.90 16.32
CA ARG A 119 -11.25 -17.78 17.13
C ARG A 119 -10.03 -17.14 16.49
N GLU A 120 -9.31 -17.90 15.68
CA GLU A 120 -8.02 -17.51 15.14
C GLU A 120 -8.00 -17.73 13.63
N ILE A 121 -7.17 -16.93 12.97
CA ILE A 121 -6.97 -17.00 11.53
C ILE A 121 -5.50 -16.75 11.18
N GLY A 122 -5.03 -17.43 10.15
CA GLY A 122 -3.86 -17.02 9.37
C GLY A 122 -4.29 -16.66 7.98
N ILE A 123 -3.86 -15.51 7.48
CA ILE A 123 -4.16 -15.05 6.13
C ILE A 123 -2.84 -14.94 5.40
N GLY A 124 -2.62 -15.73 4.36
CA GLY A 124 -1.43 -15.65 3.53
C GLY A 124 -1.79 -15.01 2.20
N PHE A 125 -1.55 -13.71 2.08
CA PHE A 125 -1.80 -12.95 0.84
C PHE A 125 -0.50 -12.79 0.08
N GLU A 126 -0.40 -13.43 -1.09
CA GLU A 126 0.84 -13.53 -1.85
C GLU A 126 0.59 -13.20 -3.32
N THR A 127 1.58 -12.60 -3.97
CA THR A 127 1.53 -12.31 -5.41
C THR A 127 2.58 -13.07 -6.18
N GLY A 128 2.27 -13.42 -7.41
CA GLY A 128 3.24 -13.98 -8.35
C GLY A 128 2.58 -14.41 -9.65
N ILE A 129 3.37 -15.05 -10.51
CA ILE A 129 2.89 -15.52 -11.81
C ILE A 129 2.19 -16.87 -11.63
N TYR A 130 0.93 -16.96 -12.07
CA TYR A 130 0.13 -18.19 -12.11
C TYR A 130 -0.53 -18.32 -13.49
N GLN A 131 -0.37 -19.46 -14.15
CA GLN A 131 -0.88 -19.73 -15.50
C GLN A 131 -0.56 -18.62 -16.52
N SER A 132 0.62 -17.99 -16.40
CA SER A 132 1.09 -16.84 -17.21
C SER A 132 0.49 -15.46 -16.88
N TRP A 133 -0.29 -15.34 -15.80
CA TRP A 133 -0.88 -14.08 -15.33
C TRP A 133 -0.24 -13.62 -14.03
N ASP A 134 0.06 -12.33 -13.90
CA ASP A 134 0.29 -11.73 -12.59
C ASP A 134 -0.97 -11.91 -11.74
N SER A 135 -0.80 -12.51 -10.57
CA SER A 135 -1.90 -13.03 -9.77
C SER A 135 -1.71 -12.73 -8.30
N ALA A 136 -2.82 -12.47 -7.62
CA ALA A 136 -2.91 -12.38 -6.17
C ALA A 136 -3.63 -13.63 -5.64
N PHE A 137 -2.99 -14.30 -4.70
CA PHE A 137 -3.50 -15.49 -4.00
C PHE A 137 -3.79 -15.16 -2.56
N VAL A 138 -4.82 -15.80 -2.01
CA VAL A 138 -5.08 -15.80 -0.58
C VAL A 138 -5.38 -17.20 -0.08
N THR A 139 -4.72 -17.56 1.02
CA THR A 139 -5.08 -18.71 1.87
C THR A 139 -5.55 -18.20 3.22
N GLN A 140 -6.75 -18.59 3.65
CA GLN A 140 -7.28 -18.29 4.99
C GLN A 140 -7.41 -19.58 5.78
N ASN A 141 -6.55 -19.77 6.78
CA ASN A 141 -6.59 -20.89 7.69
C ASN A 141 -7.28 -20.49 8.98
N PHE A 142 -8.45 -21.04 9.23
CA PHE A 142 -9.25 -20.77 10.42
C PHE A 142 -9.06 -21.89 11.43
N ALA A 143 -8.92 -21.54 12.70
CA ALA A 143 -8.89 -22.53 13.76
C ALA A 143 -9.27 -21.95 15.12
N ARG A 144 -9.16 -22.81 16.14
CA ARG A 144 -9.25 -22.44 17.54
C ARG A 144 -8.19 -23.17 18.36
N SER A 145 -7.46 -22.40 19.15
CA SER A 145 -6.57 -22.88 20.19
C SER A 145 -7.19 -22.60 21.55
N GLY A 146 -6.81 -23.41 22.54
CA GLY A 146 -7.16 -23.25 23.95
C GLY A 146 -8.62 -22.92 24.31
N SER A 147 -8.77 -22.38 25.52
CA SER A 147 -10.03 -21.91 26.10
C SER A 147 -10.08 -20.40 26.33
N SER A 148 -8.92 -19.74 26.37
CA SER A 148 -8.79 -18.29 26.57
C SER A 148 -9.43 -17.51 25.42
N SER A 149 -10.03 -16.38 25.76
CA SER A 149 -10.56 -15.43 24.79
C SER A 149 -9.49 -14.40 24.46
N ILE A 150 -9.46 -13.96 23.20
CA ILE A 150 -8.46 -13.03 22.71
C ILE A 150 -9.10 -11.65 22.63
N LEU A 151 -8.44 -10.66 23.24
CA LEU A 151 -8.69 -9.26 22.90
C LEU A 151 -7.84 -8.92 21.68
N THR A 152 -8.49 -8.67 20.56
CA THR A 152 -7.85 -8.29 19.29
C THR A 152 -8.28 -6.89 18.88
N GLY A 153 -7.58 -6.28 17.96
CA GLY A 153 -7.95 -5.00 17.39
C GLY A 153 -6.90 -4.46 16.46
N VAL A 154 -7.22 -3.32 15.87
CA VAL A 154 -6.29 -2.54 15.06
C VAL A 154 -6.20 -1.12 15.64
N ALA A 155 -4.98 -0.60 15.71
CA ALA A 155 -4.71 0.81 15.94
C ALA A 155 -4.42 1.46 14.59
N PHE A 156 -5.22 2.44 14.18
CA PHE A 156 -5.05 3.08 12.87
C PHE A 156 -5.44 4.55 12.88
N ASP A 157 -4.82 5.27 11.94
CA ASP A 157 -5.08 6.68 11.62
C ASP A 157 -6.13 6.72 10.51
N ASP A 158 -7.36 7.11 10.86
CA ASP A 158 -8.53 7.18 9.97
C ASP A 158 -8.38 8.37 9.01
N LYS A 159 -7.62 8.20 7.91
CA LYS A 159 -7.17 9.29 7.05
C LYS A 159 -8.30 9.83 6.17
N ASP A 160 -9.24 8.97 5.80
CA ASP A 160 -10.35 9.31 4.93
C ASP A 160 -11.68 9.55 5.69
N GLY A 161 -11.71 9.22 6.99
CA GLY A 161 -12.83 9.49 7.89
C GLY A 161 -13.95 8.44 7.82
N ASP A 162 -13.72 7.30 7.17
CA ASP A 162 -14.70 6.23 7.03
C ASP A 162 -14.77 5.30 8.26
N LYS A 163 -13.83 5.45 9.21
CA LYS A 163 -13.69 4.66 10.45
C LYS A 163 -13.45 3.17 10.20
N PHE A 164 -12.86 2.86 9.08
CA PHE A 164 -12.42 1.55 8.67
C PHE A 164 -10.92 1.58 8.42
N TYR A 165 -10.25 0.44 8.61
CA TYR A 165 -8.81 0.38 8.37
C TYR A 165 -8.57 0.25 6.88
N ASP A 166 -7.67 1.08 6.34
CA ASP A 166 -7.10 0.91 5.02
C ASP A 166 -5.60 0.53 5.03
N PRO A 167 -5.11 -0.15 3.98
CA PRO A 167 -3.69 -0.42 3.84
C PRO A 167 -2.86 0.88 3.92
N GLY A 168 -1.98 0.97 4.93
CA GLY A 168 -1.13 2.15 5.15
C GLY A 168 -1.61 3.09 6.27
N GLU A 169 -2.72 2.78 6.93
CA GLU A 169 -3.22 3.52 8.10
C GLU A 169 -2.75 2.94 9.45
N GLY A 170 -2.18 1.73 9.42
CA GLY A 170 -1.74 1.01 10.62
C GLY A 170 -0.73 1.80 11.47
N LEU A 171 -1.02 1.89 12.76
CA LEU A 171 -0.18 2.57 13.74
C LEU A 171 0.66 1.56 14.51
N GLY A 172 1.89 1.33 14.04
CA GLY A 172 2.87 0.54 14.77
C GLY A 172 3.42 1.23 16.02
N GLY A 173 3.87 0.43 16.98
CA GLY A 173 4.53 0.94 18.19
C GLY A 173 3.59 1.50 19.27
N VAL A 174 2.27 1.50 19.03
CA VAL A 174 1.27 1.74 20.06
C VAL A 174 1.33 0.60 21.07
N THR A 175 1.47 0.94 22.35
CA THR A 175 1.45 0.00 23.48
C THR A 175 0.02 -0.16 23.99
N ILE A 176 -0.46 -1.39 24.01
CA ILE A 176 -1.77 -1.78 24.54
C ILE A 176 -1.53 -2.48 25.87
N ARG A 177 -1.96 -1.86 26.97
CA ARG A 177 -1.81 -2.38 28.32
C ARG A 177 -3.17 -2.63 28.96
N ALA A 178 -3.51 -3.89 29.18
CA ALA A 178 -4.73 -4.30 29.88
C ALA A 178 -4.43 -4.60 31.35
N VAL A 179 -5.16 -3.97 32.27
CA VAL A 179 -5.03 -4.19 33.73
C VAL A 179 -6.34 -4.67 34.30
N SER A 180 -6.34 -5.85 34.93
CA SER A 180 -7.52 -6.42 35.59
C SER A 180 -7.87 -5.66 36.88
N SER A 181 -9.07 -5.88 37.40
CA SER A 181 -9.46 -5.37 38.74
C SER A 181 -8.59 -5.89 39.88
N SER A 182 -7.94 -7.05 39.71
CA SER A 182 -6.98 -7.61 40.67
C SER A 182 -5.55 -7.06 40.52
N GLY A 183 -5.31 -6.18 39.54
CA GLY A 183 -4.01 -5.58 39.27
C GLY A 183 -3.08 -6.38 38.35
N ALA A 184 -3.54 -7.52 37.81
CA ALA A 184 -2.77 -8.27 36.82
C ALA A 184 -2.69 -7.46 35.51
N ALA A 185 -1.49 -7.31 34.95
CA ALA A 185 -1.25 -6.50 33.76
C ALA A 185 -0.73 -7.35 32.60
N TYR A 186 -1.30 -7.12 31.42
CA TYR A 186 -0.94 -7.76 30.16
C TYR A 186 -0.61 -6.66 29.16
N THR A 187 0.46 -6.83 28.38
CA THR A 187 0.94 -5.79 27.46
C THR A 187 1.25 -6.38 26.10
N ALA A 188 0.82 -5.69 25.06
CA ALA A 188 1.15 -5.95 23.66
C ALA A 188 1.56 -4.65 22.99
N MET A 189 2.19 -4.77 21.83
CA MET A 189 2.51 -3.64 20.97
C MET A 189 1.89 -3.87 19.60
N ALA A 190 1.23 -2.85 19.07
CA ALA A 190 0.72 -2.87 17.71
C ALA A 190 1.88 -3.04 16.73
N ILE A 191 1.71 -3.97 15.78
CA ILE A 191 2.67 -4.19 14.69
C ILE A 191 2.58 -3.05 13.66
N ALA A 192 3.45 -3.06 12.65
CA ALA A 192 3.47 -2.01 11.62
C ALA A 192 2.11 -1.79 10.94
N SER A 193 1.35 -2.86 10.68
CA SER A 193 -0.03 -2.79 10.15
C SER A 193 -1.09 -2.40 11.20
N GLY A 194 -0.71 -2.01 12.42
CA GLY A 194 -1.62 -1.56 13.47
C GLY A 194 -2.28 -2.68 14.27
N GLY A 195 -2.26 -3.92 13.77
CA GLY A 195 -2.85 -5.07 14.43
C GLY A 195 -2.20 -5.38 15.79
N TYR A 196 -3.00 -5.80 16.76
CA TYR A 196 -2.52 -6.27 18.05
C TYR A 196 -3.42 -7.35 18.64
N GLN A 197 -2.88 -8.10 19.60
CA GLN A 197 -3.67 -9.05 20.38
C GLN A 197 -3.14 -9.25 21.80
N LEU A 198 -4.06 -9.62 22.70
CA LEU A 198 -3.79 -9.97 24.09
C LEU A 198 -4.61 -11.21 24.46
N ASP A 199 -3.92 -12.25 24.94
CA ASP A 199 -4.56 -13.39 25.59
C ASP A 199 -4.94 -13.02 27.01
N LEU A 200 -6.24 -12.84 27.25
CA LEU A 200 -6.75 -12.37 28.55
C LEU A 200 -7.65 -13.44 29.19
N PRO A 201 -7.43 -13.78 30.47
CA PRO A 201 -8.42 -14.52 31.24
C PRO A 201 -9.75 -13.77 31.32
N THR A 202 -10.85 -14.51 31.57
CA THR A 202 -12.17 -13.90 31.80
C THR A 202 -12.11 -12.90 32.94
N GLY A 203 -12.64 -11.68 32.72
CA GLY A 203 -12.60 -10.61 33.70
C GLY A 203 -12.85 -9.23 33.08
N ALA A 204 -12.88 -8.21 33.93
CA ALA A 204 -12.97 -6.81 33.53
C ALA A 204 -11.58 -6.17 33.55
N TYR A 205 -11.26 -5.41 32.50
CA TYR A 205 -9.96 -4.79 32.27
C TYR A 205 -10.08 -3.31 31.92
N ASN A 206 -9.20 -2.50 32.49
CA ASN A 206 -8.84 -1.20 31.93
C ASN A 206 -7.79 -1.43 30.84
N VAL A 207 -8.14 -1.21 29.57
CA VAL A 207 -7.24 -1.30 28.43
C VAL A 207 -6.77 0.10 28.07
N THR A 208 -5.48 0.37 28.24
CA THR A 208 -4.84 1.65 27.94
C THR A 208 -4.02 1.54 26.66
N PHE A 209 -4.29 2.42 25.70
CA PHE A 209 -3.46 2.65 24.53
C PHE A 209 -2.53 3.83 24.80
N SER A 210 -1.25 3.71 24.48
CA SER A 210 -0.24 4.75 24.72
C SER A 210 1.00 4.54 23.84
N GLY A 211 1.88 5.54 23.72
CA GLY A 211 3.05 5.43 22.85
C GLY A 211 2.69 5.52 21.36
N GLY A 212 3.63 5.28 20.44
CA GLY A 212 3.34 5.32 18.99
C GLY A 212 2.82 6.67 18.46
N GLY A 213 2.89 7.76 19.24
CA GLY A 213 2.38 9.07 18.86
C GLY A 213 0.88 9.30 19.10
N VAL A 214 0.16 8.34 19.71
CA VAL A 214 -1.28 8.46 19.99
C VAL A 214 -1.56 9.11 21.34
N GLU A 215 -2.72 9.79 21.47
CA GLU A 215 -3.20 10.24 22.78
C GLU A 215 -3.47 9.04 23.70
N THR A 216 -3.02 9.14 24.95
CA THR A 216 -3.24 8.05 25.92
C THR A 216 -4.72 7.89 26.21
N THR A 217 -5.29 6.78 25.77
CA THR A 217 -6.72 6.50 25.87
C THR A 217 -6.96 5.23 26.66
N THR A 218 -7.86 5.27 27.65
CA THR A 218 -8.23 4.10 28.44
C THR A 218 -9.69 3.74 28.21
N ARG A 219 -9.97 2.46 27.91
CA ARG A 219 -11.31 1.92 27.72
C ARG A 219 -11.52 0.69 28.60
N GLN A 220 -12.71 0.58 29.18
CA GLN A 220 -13.10 -0.60 29.94
C GLN A 220 -13.59 -1.69 29.00
N VAL A 221 -13.08 -2.91 29.16
CA VAL A 221 -13.49 -4.09 28.40
C VAL A 221 -13.74 -5.27 29.33
N THR A 222 -14.81 -6.00 29.06
CA THR A 222 -15.09 -7.29 29.72
C THR A 222 -14.74 -8.43 28.78
N ILE A 223 -13.82 -9.28 29.21
CA ILE A 223 -13.44 -10.50 28.50
C ILE A 223 -14.27 -11.65 29.05
N GLY A 224 -15.05 -12.28 28.17
CA GLY A 224 -15.91 -13.42 28.49
C GLY A 224 -15.36 -14.73 27.90
N SER A 225 -16.26 -15.53 27.34
CA SER A 225 -15.94 -16.78 26.62
C SER A 225 -15.75 -16.60 25.11
N ARG A 226 -15.85 -15.37 24.61
CA ARG A 226 -15.73 -14.98 23.21
C ARG A 226 -14.61 -13.96 23.07
N ASN A 227 -13.94 -13.99 21.92
CA ASN A 227 -13.02 -12.93 21.54
C ASN A 227 -13.72 -11.58 21.52
N VAL A 228 -12.96 -10.53 21.79
CA VAL A 228 -13.43 -9.14 21.79
C VAL A 228 -12.56 -8.34 20.84
N LYS A 229 -13.19 -7.50 20.01
CA LYS A 229 -12.51 -6.53 19.17
C LYS A 229 -12.58 -5.18 19.86
N LEU A 230 -11.43 -4.52 19.98
CA LEU A 230 -11.34 -3.15 20.47
C LEU A 230 -10.41 -2.40 19.54
N ASP A 231 -10.93 -1.48 18.75
CA ASP A 231 -10.06 -0.70 17.87
C ASP A 231 -9.66 0.60 18.55
N LEU A 232 -8.41 0.99 18.33
CA LEU A 232 -8.03 2.38 18.48
C LEU A 232 -8.17 3.03 17.11
N ILE A 233 -9.38 3.51 16.85
CA ILE A 233 -9.60 4.55 15.84
C ILE A 233 -9.25 5.83 16.55
N ASP A 234 -8.21 6.53 16.09
CA ASP A 234 -7.95 7.87 16.54
C ASP A 234 -8.62 8.86 15.57
N PRO A 235 -9.86 9.31 15.83
CA PRO A 235 -10.52 10.30 14.98
C PRO A 235 -9.84 11.68 15.05
N ASN A 236 -8.87 11.85 15.96
CA ASN A 236 -8.12 13.07 16.22
C ASN A 236 -6.63 12.75 16.36
N LEU A 237 -6.08 11.90 15.48
CA LEU A 237 -4.64 11.79 15.33
C LEU A 237 -4.09 13.06 14.66
N THR A 238 -4.31 14.21 15.30
CA THR A 238 -3.24 15.15 15.59
C THR A 238 -2.11 14.41 16.33
N ARG A 239 -1.41 13.51 15.62
CA ARG A 239 0.05 13.59 15.63
C ARG A 239 0.29 15.05 15.33
N GLY A 240 0.52 15.86 16.38
CA GLY A 240 0.44 17.32 16.29
C GLY A 240 1.06 17.69 14.97
N ALA A 241 0.22 18.19 14.04
CA ALA A 241 0.45 18.07 12.61
C ALA A 241 1.95 18.06 12.39
N ALA A 242 2.54 16.96 11.91
CA ALA A 242 3.78 17.20 11.22
C ALA A 242 3.34 18.08 10.08
N ALA A 243 3.43 19.39 10.30
CA ALA A 243 3.51 20.37 9.26
C ALA A 243 4.44 19.71 8.27
N SER A 244 3.92 19.51 7.06
CA SER A 244 4.68 19.12 5.88
C SER A 244 6.16 19.07 6.17
N ALA A 245 6.73 17.87 6.31
CA ALA A 245 8.07 17.77 6.83
C ALA A 245 8.99 18.53 5.87
N VAL A 246 9.55 19.65 6.35
CA VAL A 246 10.54 20.38 5.58
C VAL A 246 11.85 19.61 5.74
N ILE A 247 12.06 18.64 4.85
CA ILE A 247 13.24 17.78 4.84
C ILE A 247 14.25 18.43 3.90
N ALA A 248 15.30 19.02 4.46
CA ALA A 248 16.38 19.62 3.68
C ALA A 248 17.63 18.76 3.76
N GLY A 249 18.22 18.48 2.59
CA GLY A 249 19.54 17.91 2.42
C GLY A 249 20.63 18.95 2.66
N THR A 250 21.73 18.77 1.94
CA THR A 250 22.98 19.51 2.06
C THR A 250 23.55 19.77 0.67
N ALA A 251 24.70 20.43 0.55
CA ALA A 251 25.38 20.56 -0.74
C ALA A 251 26.13 19.28 -1.19
N LYS A 252 25.77 18.11 -0.65
CA LYS A 252 26.33 16.80 -0.99
C LYS A 252 25.20 15.84 -1.31
N ALA A 253 25.51 14.82 -2.09
CA ALA A 253 24.61 13.69 -2.36
C ALA A 253 23.96 13.14 -1.08
N ASN A 254 22.64 13.09 -1.08
CA ASN A 254 21.80 12.68 0.02
C ASN A 254 20.79 11.63 -0.43
N LYS A 255 20.39 10.79 0.53
CA LYS A 255 19.24 9.90 0.39
C LYS A 255 18.21 10.33 1.41
N LEU A 256 17.14 10.97 0.95
CA LEU A 256 16.11 11.58 1.77
C LEU A 256 14.81 10.80 1.61
N HIS A 257 14.16 10.50 2.72
CA HIS A 257 12.88 9.81 2.74
C HIS A 257 11.87 10.70 3.47
N GLY A 258 10.77 11.00 2.79
CA GLY A 258 9.56 11.57 3.34
C GLY A 258 8.83 10.58 4.24
N THR A 259 7.65 11.01 4.65
CA THR A 259 6.70 10.33 5.50
C THR A 259 5.47 9.98 4.68
N ALA A 260 4.49 9.30 5.26
CA ALA A 260 3.25 9.00 4.55
C ALA A 260 2.26 10.20 4.49
N MET A 261 2.76 11.45 4.58
CA MET A 261 2.00 12.70 4.58
C MET A 261 2.61 13.69 3.59
N ALA A 262 1.86 14.74 3.21
CA ALA A 262 2.32 15.79 2.30
C ALA A 262 3.57 16.54 2.79
N ASP A 263 4.74 16.22 2.25
CA ASP A 263 6.04 16.73 2.66
C ASP A 263 6.61 17.81 1.74
N VAL A 264 7.59 18.57 2.21
CA VAL A 264 8.37 19.51 1.40
C VAL A 264 9.84 19.12 1.50
N MET A 265 10.33 18.44 0.49
CA MET A 265 11.70 17.93 0.44
C MET A 265 12.58 18.80 -0.46
N LYS A 266 13.81 19.06 -0.03
CA LYS A 266 14.82 19.80 -0.80
C LYS A 266 16.17 19.09 -0.74
N GLY A 267 16.69 18.61 -1.87
CA GLY A 267 18.03 18.01 -1.95
C GLY A 267 19.14 19.04 -1.74
N LEU A 268 18.95 20.23 -2.34
CA LEU A 268 19.87 21.37 -2.40
C LEU A 268 20.97 21.18 -3.44
N GLY A 269 22.04 20.44 -3.13
CA GLY A 269 23.14 20.29 -4.08
C GLY A 269 23.82 18.95 -3.97
N GLY A 270 24.37 18.47 -5.09
CA GLY A 270 24.86 17.10 -5.21
C GLY A 270 23.81 16.23 -5.89
N ASN A 271 24.12 14.95 -6.08
CA ASN A 271 23.21 14.01 -6.73
C ASN A 271 22.37 13.31 -5.67
N ASP A 272 21.14 13.77 -5.50
CA ASP A 272 20.26 13.37 -4.42
C ASP A 272 19.26 12.30 -4.85
N SER A 273 18.75 11.57 -3.87
CA SER A 273 17.64 10.63 -4.05
C SER A 273 16.55 10.96 -3.02
N LEU A 274 15.45 11.53 -3.49
CA LEU A 274 14.30 11.95 -2.71
C LEU A 274 13.13 10.99 -2.94
N TYR A 275 12.57 10.47 -1.86
CA TYR A 275 11.43 9.56 -1.88
C TYR A 275 10.30 10.15 -1.02
N GLY A 276 9.21 10.61 -1.64
CA GLY A 276 8.06 11.23 -0.98
C GLY A 276 7.28 10.25 -0.09
N GLN A 277 7.06 9.04 -0.59
CA GLN A 277 6.31 7.93 0.02
C GLN A 277 4.80 8.02 -0.22
N SER A 278 4.03 8.61 0.68
CA SER A 278 2.60 8.77 0.48
C SER A 278 2.20 10.18 0.91
N GLY A 279 1.10 10.71 0.37
CA GLY A 279 0.72 12.10 0.57
C GLY A 279 1.01 12.94 -0.67
N ASN A 280 0.59 14.20 -0.64
CA ASN A 280 0.79 15.13 -1.76
C ASN A 280 2.07 15.93 -1.52
N ASP A 281 3.18 15.41 -2.01
CA ASP A 281 4.51 15.87 -1.68
C ASP A 281 5.02 16.94 -2.64
N ARG A 282 5.94 17.76 -2.15
CA ARG A 282 6.72 18.70 -2.96
C ARG A 282 8.19 18.34 -2.86
N LEU A 283 8.74 17.79 -3.92
CA LEU A 283 10.14 17.38 -4.01
C LEU A 283 10.89 18.37 -4.89
N ASP A 284 12.01 18.89 -4.39
CA ASP A 284 12.91 19.82 -5.08
C ASP A 284 14.32 19.23 -5.04
N GLY A 285 14.82 18.74 -6.17
CA GLY A 285 16.16 18.14 -6.28
C GLY A 285 17.25 19.16 -5.99
N GLY A 286 17.25 20.24 -6.77
CA GLY A 286 18.20 21.33 -6.63
C GLY A 286 19.28 21.24 -7.69
N THR A 287 20.55 21.38 -7.32
CA THR A 287 21.63 21.30 -8.30
C THR A 287 22.29 19.93 -8.28
N GLY A 288 22.34 19.25 -9.41
CA GLY A 288 22.96 17.93 -9.53
C GLY A 288 22.10 17.01 -10.36
N ASN A 289 22.52 15.76 -10.52
CA ASN A 289 21.72 14.78 -11.23
C ASN A 289 20.92 13.98 -10.21
N ASP A 290 19.67 14.35 -10.02
CA ASP A 290 18.82 13.91 -8.93
C ASP A 290 17.86 12.79 -9.36
N TYR A 291 17.40 12.03 -8.37
CA TYR A 291 16.32 11.07 -8.48
C TYR A 291 15.20 11.46 -7.54
N LEU A 292 14.02 11.77 -8.08
CA LEU A 292 12.84 12.15 -7.32
C LEU A 292 11.73 11.12 -7.57
N SER A 293 11.17 10.59 -6.49
CA SER A 293 10.00 9.69 -6.54
C SER A 293 8.91 10.19 -5.60
N GLY A 294 7.77 10.61 -6.14
CA GLY A 294 6.61 11.05 -5.38
C GLY A 294 5.92 9.89 -4.66
N SER A 295 5.76 8.77 -5.39
CA SER A 295 5.13 7.53 -4.92
C SER A 295 3.61 7.63 -4.87
N VAL A 296 2.94 7.77 -3.72
CA VAL A 296 1.46 7.75 -3.65
C VAL A 296 0.90 9.12 -3.27
N GLY A 297 0.21 9.79 -4.18
CA GLY A 297 -0.48 11.05 -3.94
C GLY A 297 -0.33 11.99 -5.12
N ASN A 298 -0.89 13.19 -5.02
CA ASN A 298 -0.77 14.22 -6.06
C ASN A 298 0.47 15.07 -5.78
N ASP A 299 1.58 14.70 -6.40
CA ASP A 299 2.90 15.22 -6.08
C ASP A 299 3.34 16.36 -7.00
N SER A 300 4.30 17.15 -6.53
CA SER A 300 4.98 18.21 -7.28
C SER A 300 6.48 17.98 -7.25
N LEU A 301 7.02 17.49 -8.35
CA LEU A 301 8.44 17.16 -8.50
C LEU A 301 9.15 18.25 -9.33
N LEU A 302 10.24 18.78 -8.80
CA LEU A 302 11.09 19.78 -9.43
C LEU A 302 12.53 19.26 -9.44
N GLY A 303 13.08 18.92 -10.61
CA GLY A 303 14.49 18.50 -10.72
C GLY A 303 15.44 19.68 -10.54
N GLN A 304 15.14 20.79 -11.23
CA GLN A 304 15.85 22.07 -11.28
C GLN A 304 17.03 22.10 -12.24
N SER A 305 18.25 21.75 -11.85
CA SER A 305 19.38 21.84 -12.78
C SER A 305 20.26 20.61 -12.69
N GLY A 306 20.55 20.03 -13.84
CA GLY A 306 21.24 18.76 -13.97
C GLY A 306 20.36 17.77 -14.73
N ALA A 307 20.89 16.57 -14.98
CA ALA A 307 20.16 15.54 -15.71
C ALA A 307 19.39 14.66 -14.72
N ASP A 308 18.13 15.01 -14.50
CA ASP A 308 17.30 14.47 -13.43
C ASP A 308 16.41 13.31 -13.89
N ARG A 309 15.98 12.50 -12.93
CA ARG A 309 14.97 11.46 -13.10
C ARG A 309 13.82 11.70 -12.14
N LEU A 310 12.65 12.04 -12.67
CA LEU A 310 11.44 12.29 -11.89
C LEU A 310 10.42 11.18 -12.17
N ASN A 311 9.87 10.63 -11.11
CA ASN A 311 8.79 9.65 -11.15
C ASN A 311 7.67 10.10 -10.22
N GLY A 312 6.53 10.53 -10.78
CA GLY A 312 5.34 10.96 -10.04
C GLY A 312 4.82 9.83 -9.17
N GLY A 313 4.40 8.74 -9.79
CA GLY A 313 3.97 7.53 -9.11
C GLY A 313 2.48 7.30 -9.34
N SER A 314 1.67 7.28 -8.30
CA SER A 314 0.21 7.20 -8.42
C SER A 314 -0.43 8.47 -7.89
N GLY A 315 -1.34 9.07 -8.63
CA GLY A 315 -1.97 10.34 -8.32
C GLY A 315 -1.90 11.26 -9.54
N ALA A 316 -2.46 12.46 -9.40
CA ALA A 316 -2.37 13.50 -10.42
C ALA A 316 -1.15 14.38 -10.17
N ASP A 317 -0.05 14.05 -10.84
CA ASP A 317 1.26 14.61 -10.52
C ASP A 317 1.64 15.81 -11.39
N ARG A 318 2.57 16.61 -10.89
CA ARG A 318 3.13 17.78 -11.56
C ARG A 318 4.65 17.66 -11.63
N LEU A 319 5.18 17.40 -12.81
CA LEU A 319 6.60 17.18 -13.02
C LEU A 319 7.21 18.36 -13.79
N LEU A 320 8.23 18.98 -13.23
CA LEU A 320 9.07 19.98 -13.88
C LEU A 320 10.51 19.48 -13.81
N GLY A 321 11.04 18.99 -14.94
CA GLY A 321 12.43 18.53 -15.04
C GLY A 321 13.40 19.63 -14.60
N GLY A 322 13.36 20.76 -15.29
CA GLY A 322 14.23 21.87 -14.96
C GLY A 322 15.02 22.26 -16.19
N SER A 323 16.31 22.53 -16.04
CA SER A 323 17.23 22.69 -17.15
C SER A 323 18.07 21.44 -17.35
N ASP A 324 18.58 21.27 -18.57
CA ASP A 324 19.39 20.15 -19.04
C ASP A 324 18.53 19.04 -19.66
N ALA A 325 18.81 17.77 -19.41
CA ALA A 325 18.15 16.67 -20.13
C ALA A 325 17.57 15.69 -19.12
N ASP A 326 16.26 15.83 -18.89
CA ASP A 326 15.55 15.12 -17.84
C ASP A 326 14.74 13.95 -18.35
N ARG A 327 14.51 12.98 -17.48
CA ARG A 327 13.62 11.85 -17.71
C ARG A 327 12.44 11.90 -16.75
N LEU A 328 11.24 12.00 -17.30
CA LEU A 328 9.99 12.20 -16.57
C LEU A 328 9.08 10.99 -16.77
N ILE A 329 8.54 10.49 -15.67
CA ILE A 329 7.58 9.39 -15.61
C ILE A 329 6.40 9.89 -14.78
N GLY A 330 5.22 10.04 -15.37
CA GLY A 330 4.03 10.50 -14.64
C GLY A 330 3.47 9.42 -13.74
N GLY A 331 3.31 8.23 -14.30
CA GLY A 331 2.78 7.06 -13.64
C GLY A 331 1.26 6.92 -13.82
N ALA A 332 0.57 6.59 -12.74
CA ALA A 332 -0.86 6.34 -12.75
C ALA A 332 -1.63 7.58 -12.30
N GLY A 333 -2.42 8.17 -13.20
CA GLY A 333 -3.31 9.26 -12.85
C GLY A 333 -3.51 10.19 -14.03
N VAL A 334 -3.71 11.48 -13.74
CA VAL A 334 -3.80 12.52 -14.77
C VAL A 334 -2.67 13.50 -14.49
N ASP A 335 -1.59 13.36 -15.26
CA ASP A 335 -0.33 14.01 -14.94
C ASP A 335 -0.10 15.26 -15.79
N VAL A 336 0.66 16.19 -15.23
CA VAL A 336 1.04 17.43 -15.89
C VAL A 336 2.56 17.54 -15.95
N PHE A 337 3.09 17.45 -17.16
CA PHE A 337 4.50 17.67 -17.47
C PHE A 337 4.70 19.14 -17.84
N ILE A 338 5.43 19.87 -17.02
CA ILE A 338 5.56 21.33 -17.11
C ILE A 338 6.91 21.65 -17.69
N PHE A 339 6.92 22.49 -18.73
CA PHE A 339 8.14 22.95 -19.38
C PHE A 339 8.13 24.47 -19.36
N LYS A 340 9.10 25.10 -18.68
CA LYS A 340 9.13 26.55 -18.50
C LYS A 340 10.54 27.12 -18.70
N GLY A 341 10.65 28.14 -19.54
CA GLY A 341 11.90 28.84 -19.79
C GLY A 341 12.87 27.95 -20.58
N ARG A 342 13.95 27.49 -19.92
CA ARG A 342 14.95 26.62 -20.52
C ARG A 342 14.81 25.19 -19.98
N TRP A 343 14.02 24.38 -20.68
CA TRP A 343 13.83 22.96 -20.36
C TRP A 343 14.81 22.01 -21.04
N GLY A 344 15.54 22.45 -22.07
CA GLY A 344 16.56 21.60 -22.70
C GLY A 344 15.96 20.43 -23.49
N ASN A 345 16.49 19.22 -23.26
CA ASN A 345 16.20 18.02 -24.06
C ASN A 345 15.60 16.91 -23.20
N ASP A 346 14.33 17.08 -22.87
CA ASP A 346 13.63 16.21 -21.93
C ASP A 346 12.93 15.04 -22.61
N ARG A 347 12.67 13.99 -21.82
CA ARG A 347 12.00 12.77 -22.24
C ARG A 347 10.88 12.40 -21.25
N ILE A 348 9.69 12.15 -21.77
CA ILE A 348 8.55 11.59 -21.04
C ILE A 348 8.36 10.14 -21.48
N ASP A 349 8.41 9.21 -20.54
CA ASP A 349 8.42 7.78 -20.85
C ASP A 349 7.03 7.15 -20.99
N ASP A 350 6.02 7.68 -20.32
CA ASP A 350 4.74 6.98 -20.12
C ASP A 350 3.48 7.85 -20.33
N PHE A 351 3.64 8.98 -21.03
CA PHE A 351 2.56 9.93 -21.32
C PHE A 351 1.29 9.22 -21.85
N GLN A 352 0.09 9.64 -21.43
CA GLN A 352 -1.20 9.00 -21.73
C GLN A 352 -2.14 9.97 -22.49
N ASN A 353 -2.51 9.61 -23.73
CA ASN A 353 -3.11 10.56 -24.68
C ASN A 353 -4.54 10.89 -24.24
N GLY A 354 -4.92 12.17 -24.25
CA GLY A 354 -6.23 12.62 -23.78
C GLY A 354 -6.43 12.52 -22.26
N ARG A 355 -5.47 11.98 -21.50
CA ARG A 355 -5.45 12.02 -20.03
C ARG A 355 -4.46 13.07 -19.56
N ASP A 356 -3.18 12.87 -19.84
CA ASP A 356 -2.12 13.73 -19.35
C ASP A 356 -2.06 15.07 -20.11
N LYS A 357 -1.29 15.99 -19.56
CA LYS A 357 -1.10 17.33 -20.12
C LYS A 357 0.37 17.72 -20.18
N ILE A 358 0.75 18.32 -21.29
CA ILE A 358 2.00 19.04 -21.46
C ILE A 358 1.71 20.53 -21.26
N ASP A 359 2.20 21.11 -20.18
CA ASP A 359 2.03 22.53 -19.84
C ASP A 359 3.21 23.35 -20.36
N LEU A 360 2.96 24.11 -21.43
CA LEU A 360 3.89 25.03 -22.07
C LEU A 360 3.52 26.50 -21.82
N ARG A 361 2.55 26.77 -20.94
CA ARG A 361 2.13 28.14 -20.62
C ARG A 361 3.29 28.96 -20.06
N GLY A 362 3.31 30.23 -20.41
CA GLY A 362 4.36 31.16 -19.96
C GLY A 362 5.63 31.16 -20.82
N ASN A 363 5.70 30.36 -21.89
CA ASN A 363 6.78 30.39 -22.87
C ASN A 363 6.48 31.28 -24.10
N GLY A 364 5.29 31.87 -24.16
CA GLY A 364 4.83 32.63 -25.34
C GLY A 364 4.64 31.76 -26.59
N LEU A 365 4.43 30.45 -26.41
CA LEU A 365 4.24 29.49 -27.48
C LEU A 365 2.75 29.30 -27.76
N GLY A 366 2.40 29.25 -29.03
CA GLY A 366 1.11 28.75 -29.48
C GLY A 366 1.24 27.36 -30.10
N TYR A 367 0.15 26.62 -30.24
CA TYR A 367 0.18 25.27 -30.79
C TYR A 367 0.83 25.22 -32.18
N VAL A 368 0.56 26.22 -33.03
CA VAL A 368 1.13 26.35 -34.37
C VAL A 368 2.63 26.65 -34.41
N SER A 369 3.23 27.03 -33.28
CA SER A 369 4.68 27.26 -33.16
C SER A 369 5.45 25.99 -32.78
N LEU A 370 4.75 24.91 -32.43
CA LEU A 370 5.36 23.62 -32.10
C LEU A 370 5.64 22.84 -33.38
N LYS A 371 6.85 22.29 -33.49
CA LYS A 371 7.16 21.24 -34.49
C LYS A 371 6.93 19.90 -33.83
N ILE A 372 5.85 19.23 -34.20
CA ILE A 372 5.47 17.92 -33.66
C ILE A 372 5.65 16.89 -34.78
N GLY A 373 6.47 15.87 -34.55
CA GLY A 373 6.76 14.84 -35.54
C GLY A 373 7.09 13.51 -34.88
N ARG A 374 7.11 12.44 -35.68
CA ARG A 374 7.60 11.14 -35.21
C ARG A 374 9.12 11.07 -35.28
N ALA A 375 9.72 10.41 -34.31
CA ALA A 375 11.16 10.18 -34.24
C ALA A 375 11.44 8.81 -33.61
N ASP A 376 12.69 8.39 -33.66
CA ASP A 376 13.25 7.28 -32.89
C ASP A 376 14.18 7.93 -31.85
N ILE A 377 13.64 8.21 -30.67
CA ILE A 377 14.29 8.95 -29.58
C ILE A 377 14.95 7.97 -28.60
N ASP A 378 14.37 6.78 -28.40
CA ASP A 378 14.96 5.75 -27.54
C ASP A 378 15.94 4.79 -28.23
N MET A 379 16.14 4.94 -29.55
CA MET A 379 17.09 4.20 -30.38
C MET A 379 16.76 2.70 -30.47
N ASP A 380 15.50 2.33 -30.30
CA ASP A 380 15.04 0.95 -30.49
C ASP A 380 14.89 0.58 -31.99
N GLY A 381 15.02 1.55 -32.88
CA GLY A 381 14.90 1.40 -34.33
C GLY A 381 13.47 1.58 -34.86
N ILE A 382 12.54 1.99 -34.00
CA ILE A 382 11.12 2.20 -34.30
C ILE A 382 10.79 3.70 -34.20
N TYR A 383 10.04 4.21 -35.19
CA TYR A 383 9.59 5.61 -35.21
C TYR A 383 8.18 5.74 -34.61
N ASP A 384 8.02 5.32 -33.36
CA ASP A 384 6.79 5.44 -32.60
C ASP A 384 6.87 6.51 -31.50
N ASP A 385 8.03 7.11 -31.26
CA ASP A 385 8.14 8.27 -30.39
C ASP A 385 7.61 9.54 -31.05
N VAL A 386 7.18 10.49 -30.22
CA VAL A 386 6.79 11.85 -30.63
C VAL A 386 7.84 12.84 -30.18
N LEU A 387 8.44 13.55 -31.13
CA LEU A 387 9.33 14.67 -30.88
C LEU A 387 8.56 15.98 -31.00
N ILE A 388 8.57 16.77 -29.93
CA ILE A 388 8.02 18.12 -29.89
C ILE A 388 9.19 19.09 -29.79
N GLN A 389 9.27 20.06 -30.70
CA GLN A 389 10.35 21.04 -30.71
C GLN A 389 9.80 22.47 -30.74
N ALA A 390 10.36 23.31 -29.87
CA ALA A 390 10.07 24.75 -29.84
C ALA A 390 11.28 25.52 -29.31
N ASN A 391 11.58 26.68 -29.89
CA ASN A 391 12.67 27.57 -29.46
C ASN A 391 14.05 26.89 -29.31
N GLY A 392 14.32 25.85 -30.12
CA GLY A 392 15.59 25.10 -30.06
C GLY A 392 15.69 24.07 -28.95
N GLN A 393 14.58 23.79 -28.26
CA GLN A 393 14.46 22.81 -27.17
C GLN A 393 13.55 21.65 -27.62
N THR A 394 13.72 20.49 -27.00
CA THR A 394 13.00 19.27 -27.41
C THR A 394 12.35 18.56 -26.24
N ILE A 395 11.17 18.01 -26.48
CA ILE A 395 10.48 17.07 -25.58
C ILE A 395 10.25 15.80 -26.41
N GLY A 396 10.86 14.71 -25.98
CA GLY A 396 10.58 13.38 -26.51
C GLY A 396 9.49 12.70 -25.69
N VAL A 397 8.50 12.13 -26.35
CA VAL A 397 7.45 11.33 -25.70
C VAL A 397 7.50 9.93 -26.30
N LEU A 398 7.75 8.93 -25.46
CA LEU A 398 8.14 7.62 -25.97
C LEU A 398 7.00 6.66 -26.33
N ASN A 399 7.35 5.65 -27.14
CA ASN A 399 6.62 4.39 -27.34
C ASN A 399 5.13 4.61 -27.67
N ARG A 400 4.88 5.55 -28.60
CA ARG A 400 3.53 6.04 -28.95
C ARG A 400 3.06 5.57 -30.32
N ALA A 401 2.52 4.36 -30.35
CA ALA A 401 1.80 3.86 -31.53
C ALA A 401 0.27 4.07 -31.40
N THR A 402 -0.28 5.09 -32.08
CA THR A 402 -1.58 5.07 -32.81
C THR A 402 -2.02 6.45 -33.33
N THR A 403 -1.76 7.54 -32.60
CA THR A 403 -2.05 8.94 -33.01
C THR A 403 -0.99 9.91 -32.47
N LEU A 404 -0.73 11.01 -33.20
CA LEU A 404 0.10 12.10 -32.68
C LEU A 404 -0.62 12.79 -31.51
N ILE A 405 0.15 13.37 -30.60
CA ILE A 405 -0.33 14.29 -29.56
C ILE A 405 -1.00 15.48 -30.26
N ASP A 406 -2.19 15.86 -29.80
CA ASP A 406 -2.99 16.93 -30.39
C ASP A 406 -3.13 18.14 -29.47
N ARG A 407 -3.85 19.17 -29.94
CA ARG A 407 -4.00 20.42 -29.18
C ARG A 407 -4.61 20.23 -27.80
N GLY A 408 -5.45 19.23 -27.60
CA GLY A 408 -6.10 18.91 -26.33
C GLY A 408 -5.14 18.38 -25.27
N ASP A 409 -3.96 17.91 -25.66
CA ASP A 409 -2.91 17.43 -24.76
C ASP A 409 -2.02 18.57 -24.23
N PHE A 410 -2.17 19.78 -24.75
CA PHE A 410 -1.36 20.92 -24.34
C PHE A 410 -2.14 21.96 -23.56
N TRP A 411 -1.48 22.56 -22.57
CA TRP A 411 -1.82 23.88 -22.07
C TRP A 411 -0.80 24.89 -22.64
N LEU A 412 -1.28 25.93 -23.33
CA LEU A 412 -0.46 26.87 -24.11
C LEU A 412 -0.77 28.33 -23.76
#